data_AF-A0A7C3XSD6-F1
#
_entry.id   AF-A0A7C3XSD6-F1
#
_cell.length_a   1.000
_cell.length_b   1.000
_cell.length_c   1.000
_cell.angle_alpha   90.00
_cell.angle_beta   90.00
_cell.angle_gamma   90.00
#
_symmetry.space_group_name_H-M   'P 1'
#
loop_
_entity.id
_entity.type
_entity.pdbx_description
1 polymer ?
#
loop_
_entity_poly.entity_id
_entity_poly.type
_entity_poly.pdbx_seq_one_letter_code
_entity_poly.pdbx_strand_id
1 'polypeptide(L)'
;ILGGYAHWAPFTLVIKGIEGLLVGLFASSEKPWGVRTFFCLLGGLEMVGGYFLVETFLYGRGAALAELPGNFLQAIAGVVIAPLFTYLVSRVEGVITHRT
;
A
#
# COMPACT_ATOMS: atom_id res chain seq x y z
N ILE A 1 -4.94 6.08 -16.05
CA ILE A 1 -5.62 6.09 -17.37
C ILE A 1 -6.66 7.21 -17.47
N LEU A 2 -7.65 7.28 -16.57
CA LEU A 2 -8.70 8.30 -16.63
C LEU A 2 -8.24 9.74 -16.31
N GLY A 3 -7.11 9.91 -15.61
CA GLY A 3 -6.58 11.24 -15.21
C GLY A 3 -5.52 11.84 -16.15
N GLY A 4 -5.36 11.36 -17.38
CA GLY A 4 -4.35 11.87 -18.34
C GLY A 4 -2.94 11.28 -18.19
N TYR A 5 -2.65 10.59 -17.09
CA TYR A 5 -1.38 9.88 -16.84
C TYR A 5 -1.50 8.40 -17.22
N ALA A 6 -1.85 8.11 -18.48
CA ALA A 6 -2.04 6.73 -18.93
C ALA A 6 -0.72 5.94 -19.00
N HIS A 7 0.40 6.60 -19.30
CA HIS A 7 1.74 6.00 -19.34
C HIS A 7 2.21 5.49 -17.97
N TRP A 8 1.63 6.00 -16.87
CA TRP A 8 1.89 5.50 -15.52
C TRP A 8 1.26 4.14 -15.22
N ALA A 9 0.23 3.73 -15.98
CA ALA A 9 -0.53 2.51 -15.72
C ALA A 9 0.32 1.23 -15.60
N PRO A 10 1.26 0.90 -16.51
CA PRO A 10 2.08 -0.30 -16.37
C PRO A 10 2.97 -0.26 -15.12
N PHE A 11 3.56 0.90 -14.80
CA PHE A 11 4.41 1.04 -13.63
C PHE A 11 3.62 0.91 -12.33
N THR A 12 2.49 1.60 -12.23
CA THR A 12 1.60 1.51 -11.07
C THR A 12 1.04 0.10 -10.90
N LEU A 13 0.74 -0.61 -11.98
CA LEU A 13 0.28 -1.99 -11.90
C LEU A 13 1.35 -2.91 -11.26
N VAL A 14 2.61 -2.75 -11.64
CA VAL A 14 3.72 -3.52 -11.06
C VAL A 14 3.92 -3.16 -9.59
N ILE A 15 4.04 -1.87 -9.28
CA ILE A 15 4.25 -1.39 -7.90
C ILE A 15 3.10 -1.86 -7.00
N LYS A 16 1.84 -1.60 -7.38
CA LYS A 16 0.67 -2.03 -6.59
C LYS A 16 0.51 -3.55 -6.56
N GLY A 17 0.91 -4.26 -7.61
CA GLY A 17 0.91 -5.71 -7.63
C GLY A 17 1.88 -6.29 -6.60
N ILE A 18 3.09 -5.75 -6.51
CA ILE A 18 4.10 -6.16 -5.52
C ILE A 18 3.67 -5.74 -4.11
N GLU A 19 3.22 -4.51 -3.90
CA GLU A 19 2.68 -4.03 -2.62
C GLU A 19 1.54 -4.94 -2.12
N GLY A 20 0.59 -5.24 -3.01
CA GLY A 20 -0.53 -6.12 -2.73
C GLY A 20 -0.11 -7.56 -2.43
N LEU A 21 0.94 -8.07 -3.08
CA LEU A 21 1.52 -9.38 -2.76
C LEU A 21 2.19 -9.38 -1.38
N LEU A 22 3.02 -8.36 -1.08
CA LEU A 22 3.73 -8.23 0.19
C LEU A 22 2.77 -8.15 1.38
N VAL A 23 1.67 -7.41 1.24
CA VAL A 23 0.64 -7.29 2.28
C VAL A 23 -0.31 -8.49 2.28
N GLY A 24 -0.71 -8.95 1.09
CA GLY A 24 -1.73 -9.97 0.87
C GLY A 24 -1.31 -11.39 1.25
N LEU A 25 -0.02 -11.73 1.16
CA LEU A 25 0.50 -13.01 1.68
C LEU A 25 0.17 -13.25 3.16
N PHE A 26 -0.20 -12.20 3.89
CA PHE A 26 -0.52 -12.27 5.32
C PHE A 26 -1.98 -12.00 5.66
N ALA A 27 -2.85 -11.80 4.65
CA ALA A 27 -4.28 -11.58 4.85
C ALA A 27 -5.01 -12.83 5.38
N SER A 28 -4.48 -14.03 5.15
CA SER A 28 -5.15 -15.31 5.45
C SER A 28 -4.96 -15.85 6.87
N SER A 29 -4.22 -15.16 7.74
CA SER A 29 -3.92 -15.67 9.08
C SER A 29 -4.25 -14.64 10.16
N GLU A 30 -4.77 -15.11 11.30
CA GLU A 30 -4.86 -14.31 12.53
C GLU A 30 -3.45 -13.98 13.05
N LYS A 31 -2.81 -12.99 12.45
CA LYS A 31 -1.50 -12.50 12.87
C LYS A 31 -1.64 -11.37 13.89
N PRO A 32 -0.71 -11.28 14.86
CA PRO A 32 -0.64 -10.16 15.78
C PRO A 32 -0.54 -8.82 15.04
N TRP A 33 -1.07 -7.77 15.64
CA TRP A 33 -1.08 -6.42 15.09
C TRP A 33 0.30 -5.96 14.58
N GLY A 34 1.35 -6.18 15.38
CA GLY A 34 2.71 -5.77 15.00
C GLY A 34 3.22 -6.41 13.70
N VAL A 35 2.83 -7.66 13.43
CA VAL A 35 3.20 -8.36 12.19
C VAL A 35 2.48 -7.75 11.00
N ARG A 36 1.19 -7.43 11.14
CA ARG A 36 0.39 -6.77 10.08
C ARG A 36 0.98 -5.40 9.73
N THR A 37 1.29 -4.60 10.75
CA THR A 37 1.92 -3.29 10.57
C THR A 37 3.29 -3.38 9.91
N PHE A 38 4.11 -4.38 10.28
CA PHE A 38 5.42 -4.59 9.66
C PHE A 38 5.32 -4.84 8.14
N PHE A 39 4.39 -5.70 7.70
CA PHE A 39 4.20 -5.94 6.27
C PHE A 39 3.58 -4.75 5.53
N CYS A 40 2.69 -4.00 6.18
CA CYS A 40 2.19 -2.73 5.62
C CYS A 40 3.34 -1.72 5.45
N LEU A 41 4.28 -1.67 6.41
CA LEU A 41 5.47 -0.81 6.30
C LEU A 41 6.37 -1.26 5.14
N LEU A 42 6.60 -2.56 4.97
CA LEU A 42 7.37 -3.08 3.83
C LEU A 42 6.71 -2.76 2.49
N GLY A 43 5.39 -2.94 2.38
CA GLY A 43 4.63 -2.56 1.19
C GLY A 43 4.69 -1.05 0.92
N GLY A 44 4.56 -0.23 1.97
CA GLY A 44 4.69 1.23 1.85
C GLY A 44 6.09 1.68 1.41
N LEU A 45 7.16 1.04 1.91
CA LEU A 45 8.53 1.32 1.50
C LEU A 45 8.81 0.89 0.06
N GLU A 46 8.31 -0.29 -0.34
CA GLU A 46 8.35 -0.74 -1.73
C GLU A 46 7.66 0.27 -2.65
N MET A 47 6.46 0.72 -2.26
CA MET A 47 5.70 1.70 -3.02
C MET A 47 6.48 3.01 -3.19
N VAL A 48 6.97 3.60 -2.10
CA VAL A 48 7.76 4.84 -2.15
C VAL A 48 9.01 4.68 -3.02
N GLY A 49 9.73 3.55 -2.88
CA GLY A 49 10.90 3.25 -3.69
C GLY A 49 10.58 3.08 -5.18
N GLY A 50 9.50 2.35 -5.50
CA GLY A 50 9.04 2.10 -6.86
C GLY A 50 8.65 3.39 -7.58
N TYR A 51 7.85 4.24 -6.93
CA TYR A 51 7.48 5.55 -7.49
C TYR A 51 8.70 6.43 -7.67
N PHE A 52 9.58 6.54 -6.66
CA PHE A 52 10.78 7.36 -6.76
C PHE A 52 11.71 6.93 -7.91
N LEU A 53 11.88 5.62 -8.13
CA LEU A 53 12.68 5.09 -9.24
C LEU A 53 12.07 5.45 -10.60
N VAL A 54 10.76 5.25 -10.76
CA VAL A 54 10.06 5.55 -12.01
C VAL A 54 10.00 7.06 -12.27
N GLU A 55 9.73 7.88 -11.26
CA GLU A 55 9.77 9.34 -11.34
C GLU A 55 11.17 9.84 -11.71
N THR A 56 12.21 9.28 -11.09
CA THR A 56 13.59 9.64 -11.42
C THR A 56 13.92 9.32 -12.87
N PHE A 57 13.45 8.17 -13.37
CA PHE A 57 13.65 7.76 -14.76
C PHE A 57 12.86 8.64 -15.76
N LEU A 58 11.61 8.99 -15.45
CA LEU A 58 10.73 9.73 -16.37
C LEU A 58 10.95 11.25 -16.34
N TYR A 59 11.18 11.82 -15.16
CA TYR A 59 11.14 13.27 -14.92
C TYR A 59 12.44 13.81 -14.31
N GLY A 60 13.38 12.94 -13.96
CA GLY A 60 14.65 13.30 -13.34
C GLY A 60 14.57 13.43 -11.82
N ARG A 61 15.75 13.46 -11.19
CA ARG A 61 15.92 13.39 -9.73
C ARG A 61 15.22 14.55 -8.99
N GLY A 62 15.19 15.74 -9.57
CA GLY A 62 14.59 16.92 -8.94
C GLY A 62 13.07 16.79 -8.76
N ALA A 63 12.37 16.32 -9.80
CA ALA A 63 10.94 16.07 -9.75
C ALA A 63 10.61 14.91 -8.78
N ALA A 64 11.38 13.83 -8.83
CA ALA A 64 11.19 12.69 -7.93
C ALA A 64 11.36 13.08 -6.44
N LEU A 65 12.32 13.95 -6.12
CA LEU A 65 12.49 14.45 -4.75
C LEU A 65 11.34 15.36 -4.29
N ALA A 66 10.67 16.06 -5.21
CA ALA A 66 9.53 16.91 -4.89
C ALA A 66 8.27 16.10 -4.56
N GLU A 67 8.05 14.97 -5.23
CA GLU A 67 6.91 14.06 -4.99
C GLU A 67 7.12 13.12 -3.79
N LEU A 68 8.39 12.86 -3.44
CA LEU A 68 8.78 11.94 -2.37
C LEU A 68 8.03 12.16 -1.03
N PRO A 69 7.85 13.39 -0.51
CA PRO A 69 7.07 13.62 0.72
C PRO A 69 5.60 13.20 0.59
N GLY A 70 4.99 13.41 -0.59
CA GLY A 70 3.61 13.00 -0.86
C GLY A 70 3.47 11.48 -0.88
N ASN A 71 4.40 10.79 -1.52
CA ASN A 71 4.46 9.33 -1.55
C ASN A 71 4.65 8.75 -0.13
N PHE A 72 5.50 9.35 0.70
CA PHE A 72 5.64 8.95 2.11
C PHE A 72 4.35 9.16 2.91
N LEU A 73 3.66 10.29 2.72
CA LEU A 73 2.38 10.54 3.39
C LEU A 73 1.33 9.48 2.99
N GLN A 74 1.28 9.11 1.70
CA GLN A 74 0.42 8.05 1.21
C GLN A 74 0.76 6.68 1.83
N ALA A 75 2.05 6.35 1.94
CA ALA A 75 2.50 5.12 2.59
C ALA A 75 2.08 5.06 4.07
N ILE A 76 2.29 6.16 4.81
CA ILE A 76 1.92 6.26 6.23
C ILE A 76 0.40 6.11 6.39
N ALA A 77 -0.38 6.77 5.55
CA ALA A 77 -1.84 6.64 5.57
C ALA A 77 -2.26 5.18 5.36
N GLY A 78 -1.65 4.47 4.40
CA GLY A 78 -1.90 3.04 4.18
C GLY A 78 -1.58 2.18 5.40
N VAL A 79 -0.40 2.41 6.02
CA VAL A 79 0.06 1.67 7.21
C VAL A 79 -0.86 1.86 8.42
N VAL A 80 -1.46 3.05 8.58
CA VAL A 80 -2.38 3.32 9.69
C VAL A 80 -3.79 2.79 9.39
N ILE A 81 -4.29 3.04 8.19
CA ILE A 81 -5.68 2.76 7.83
C ILE A 81 -5.90 1.26 7.62
N ALA A 82 -4.99 0.55 6.95
CA ALA A 82 -5.24 -0.85 6.56
C ALA A 82 -5.38 -1.80 7.76
N PRO A 83 -4.49 -1.79 8.78
CA PRO A 83 -4.65 -2.62 9.96
C PRO A 83 -5.92 -2.28 10.76
N LEU A 84 -6.24 -0.99 10.90
CA LEU A 84 -7.44 -0.52 11.58
C LEU A 84 -8.70 -1.01 10.86
N PHE A 85 -8.76 -0.84 9.55
CA PHE A 85 -9.86 -1.31 8.73
C PHE A 85 -10.04 -2.83 8.87
N THR A 86 -8.95 -3.59 8.81
CA THR A 86 -9.00 -5.04 8.99
C THR A 86 -9.54 -5.44 10.36
N TYR A 87 -9.13 -4.73 11.42
CA TYR A 87 -9.66 -4.95 12.77
C TYR A 87 -11.17 -4.63 12.84
N LEU A 88 -11.63 -3.53 12.23
CA LEU A 88 -13.05 -3.18 12.23
C LEU A 88 -13.89 -4.21 11.48
N VAL A 89 -13.42 -4.67 10.33
CA VAL A 89 -14.10 -5.70 9.52
C VAL A 89 -14.21 -7.02 10.28
N SER A 90 -13.13 -7.49 10.92
CA SER A 90 -13.17 -8.75 11.67
C SER A 90 -14.14 -8.72 12.87
N ARG A 91 -14.36 -7.54 13.46
CA ARG A 91 -15.37 -7.36 14.53
C ARG A 91 -16.79 -7.46 14.01
N VAL A 92 -17.06 -7.00 12.78
CA VAL A 92 -18.38 -7.12 12.14
C VAL A 92 -18.63 -8.56 11.70
N GLU A 93 -17.65 -9.22 11.09
CA GLU A 93 -17.77 -10.62 10.66
C GLU A 93 -18.07 -11.55 11.85
N GLY A 94 -17.37 -11.37 12.98
CA GLY A 94 -17.63 -12.15 14.19
C GLY A 94 -19.06 -12.00 14.73
N VAL A 95 -19.72 -10.86 14.50
CA VAL A 95 -21.13 -10.64 14.90
C VAL A 95 -22.11 -11.35 13.96
N ILE A 96 -21.78 -11.43 12.67
CA ILE A 96 -22.64 -12.05 11.65
C ILE A 96 -22.57 -13.58 11.74
N THR A 97 -21.37 -14.15 11.83
CA THR A 97 -21.15 -15.61 11.82
C THR A 97 -21.70 -16.30 13.08
N HIS A 98 -21.77 -15.62 14.22
CA HIS A 98 -22.37 -16.17 15.45
C HIS A 98 -23.90 -16.07 15.51
N ARG A 99 -24.56 -15.51 14.49
CA ARG A 99 -26.03 -15.41 14.41
C ARG A 99 -26.68 -16.44 13.47
N THR A 100 -25.87 -17.25 12.79
CA THR A 100 -26.29 -18.40 11.97
C THR A 100 -25.95 -19.70 12.68
#